data_AF-A0AAW1LFM0-F1
#
_entry.id   AF-A0AAW1LFM0-F1
#
_cell.length_a   1.000
_cell.length_b   1.000
_cell.length_c   1.000
_cell.angle_alpha   90.00
_cell.angle_beta   90.00
_cell.angle_gamma   90.00
#
_symmetry.space_group_name_H-M   'P 1'
#
loop_
_entity.id
_entity.type
_entity.pdbx_description
1 polymer ?
#
loop_
_entity_poly.entity_id
_entity_poly.type
_entity_poly.pdbx_seq_one_letter_code
_entity_poly.pdbx_strand_id
1 'polypeptide(L)'
;MDNTNVNRAYYFRSEITSAELTALFPEATTANQKALEYTEDYQSIEKNAQITQGDQSRKELGLGIDLLSTSMEAVNKKARVVKDEARFLLIAIQMTAEAARFRYIQNLVIKNFPNKFNSENKVIQFEVNWKKISTAIYGDAKNGVFNKDYDFGFGKVRQVKDLQMGLLMYLGKPKSSNEANSTAYATTVL
;
A
#
# COMPACT_ATOMS: atom_id res chain seq x y z
N MET A 1 -32.43 -18.80 8.47
CA MET A 1 -31.59 -18.70 7.27
C MET A 1 -30.16 -18.92 7.70
N ASP A 2 -29.47 -19.87 7.08
CA ASP A 2 -28.06 -20.10 7.32
C ASP A 2 -27.25 -18.94 6.69
N ASN A 3 -26.89 -17.96 7.52
CA ASN A 3 -26.16 -16.76 7.11
C ASN A 3 -24.70 -17.04 6.68
N THR A 4 -24.23 -18.30 6.74
CA THR A 4 -22.84 -18.66 6.43
C THR A 4 -22.53 -18.72 4.92
N ASN A 5 -23.54 -18.70 4.06
CA ASN A 5 -23.39 -18.81 2.60
C ASN A 5 -23.84 -17.55 1.82
N VAL A 6 -23.94 -16.40 2.48
CA VAL A 6 -24.34 -15.14 1.83
C VAL A 6 -23.10 -14.30 1.50
N ASN A 7 -22.87 -14.02 0.22
CA ASN A 7 -21.81 -13.12 -0.23
C ASN A 7 -22.11 -11.67 0.21
N ARG A 8 -21.11 -11.02 0.79
CA ARG A 8 -21.16 -9.64 1.28
C ARG A 8 -19.95 -8.88 0.77
N ALA A 9 -20.15 -7.62 0.38
CA ALA A 9 -19.07 -6.74 -0.04
C ALA A 9 -18.92 -5.60 0.98
N TYR A 10 -17.69 -5.42 1.48
CA TYR A 10 -17.33 -4.33 2.37
C TYR A 10 -16.45 -3.34 1.60
N TYR A 11 -16.72 -2.05 1.75
CA TYR A 11 -16.05 -1.03 0.94
C TYR A 11 -15.74 0.24 1.74
N PHE A 12 -14.68 0.95 1.35
CA PHE A 12 -14.39 2.29 1.85
C PHE A 12 -15.25 3.32 1.13
N ARG A 13 -15.99 4.13 1.89
CA ARG A 13 -17.07 4.99 1.35
C ARG A 13 -16.57 6.05 0.36
N SER A 14 -15.34 6.53 0.51
CA SER A 14 -14.73 7.53 -0.38
C SER A 14 -14.23 6.95 -1.71
N GLU A 15 -14.08 5.64 -1.82
CA GLU A 15 -13.30 5.02 -2.90
C GLU A 15 -14.16 4.44 -4.03
N ILE A 16 -15.42 4.09 -3.76
CA ILE A 16 -16.26 3.39 -4.74
C ILE A 16 -17.75 3.62 -4.49
N THR A 17 -18.52 3.76 -5.57
CA THR A 17 -19.99 3.84 -5.52
C THR A 17 -20.63 2.44 -5.50
N SER A 18 -21.90 2.35 -5.09
CA SER A 18 -22.64 1.07 -5.10
C SER A 18 -22.80 0.47 -6.51
N ALA A 19 -22.92 1.30 -7.54
CA ALA A 19 -23.03 0.83 -8.93
C ALA A 19 -21.71 0.20 -9.40
N GLU A 20 -20.58 0.86 -9.16
CA GLU A 20 -19.25 0.32 -9.45
C GLU A 20 -18.96 -0.94 -8.63
N LEU A 21 -19.37 -0.96 -7.35
CA LEU A 21 -19.20 -2.12 -6.49
C LEU A 21 -20.03 -3.32 -6.97
N THR A 22 -21.22 -3.08 -7.54
CA THR A 22 -22.04 -4.13 -8.17
C THR A 22 -21.39 -4.67 -9.45
N ALA A 23 -20.71 -3.83 -10.22
CA ALA A 23 -19.94 -4.27 -11.37
C ALA A 23 -18.70 -5.08 -10.95
N LEU A 24 -18.07 -4.74 -9.83
CA LEU A 24 -16.87 -5.39 -9.31
C LEU A 24 -17.17 -6.74 -8.62
N PHE A 25 -18.22 -6.79 -7.80
CA PHE A 25 -18.66 -7.96 -7.05
C PHE A 25 -20.15 -8.25 -7.33
N PRO A 26 -20.51 -8.70 -8.54
CA PRO A 26 -21.90 -8.93 -8.94
C PRO A 26 -22.63 -9.99 -8.09
N GLU A 27 -21.89 -10.86 -7.41
CA GLU A 27 -22.42 -11.86 -6.49
C GLU A 27 -22.88 -11.29 -5.13
N ALA A 28 -22.47 -10.06 -4.79
CA ALA A 28 -22.91 -9.34 -3.59
C ALA A 28 -24.01 -8.34 -3.95
N THR A 29 -25.26 -8.71 -3.65
CA THR A 29 -26.43 -7.85 -3.89
C THR A 29 -26.28 -6.51 -3.18
N THR A 30 -26.94 -5.46 -3.69
CA THR A 30 -26.89 -4.11 -3.10
C THR A 30 -27.27 -4.09 -1.61
N ALA A 31 -28.22 -4.94 -1.19
CA ALA A 31 -28.62 -5.08 0.21
C ALA A 31 -27.52 -5.68 1.11
N ASN A 32 -26.54 -6.37 0.52
CA ASN A 32 -25.39 -6.98 1.20
C ASN A 32 -24.09 -6.18 1.03
N GLN A 33 -24.14 -5.01 0.40
CA GLN A 33 -23.03 -4.06 0.35
C GLN A 33 -23.05 -3.21 1.62
N LYS A 34 -21.92 -3.13 2.32
CA LYS A 34 -21.81 -2.36 3.56
C LYS A 34 -20.53 -1.52 3.59
N ALA A 35 -20.68 -0.22 3.84
CA ALA A 35 -19.54 0.66 4.05
C ALA A 35 -18.83 0.28 5.36
N LEU A 36 -17.50 0.25 5.32
CA LEU A 36 -16.66 0.11 6.52
C LEU A 36 -16.86 1.31 7.45
N GLU A 37 -16.78 1.06 8.76
CA GLU A 37 -16.94 2.10 9.79
C GLU A 37 -15.63 2.88 10.08
N TYR A 38 -14.59 2.64 9.29
CA TYR A 38 -13.27 3.27 9.38
C TYR A 38 -12.71 3.55 7.97
N THR A 39 -11.68 4.38 7.91
CA THR A 39 -11.04 4.85 6.66
C THR A 39 -9.91 3.92 6.22
N GLU A 40 -9.50 4.09 4.96
CA GLU A 40 -8.53 3.26 4.26
C GLU A 40 -7.06 3.54 4.62
N ASP A 41 -6.79 4.62 5.35
CA ASP A 41 -5.45 4.92 5.82
C ASP A 41 -4.99 3.91 6.89
N TYR A 42 -3.69 3.58 6.88
CA TYR A 42 -3.14 2.56 7.77
C TYR A 42 -3.41 2.83 9.26
N GLN A 43 -3.42 4.10 9.71
CA GLN A 43 -3.62 4.42 11.13
C GLN A 43 -5.04 4.04 11.58
N SER A 44 -6.04 4.31 10.73
CA SER A 44 -7.43 3.97 10.98
C SER A 44 -7.66 2.45 11.00
N ILE A 45 -7.03 1.73 10.08
CA ILE A 45 -7.10 0.26 10.04
C ILE A 45 -6.37 -0.36 11.26
N GLU A 46 -5.16 0.12 11.59
CA GLU A 46 -4.37 -0.37 12.74
C GLU A 46 -5.11 -0.20 14.08
N LYS A 47 -5.79 0.94 14.27
CA LYS A 47 -6.64 1.18 15.45
C LYS A 47 -7.73 0.10 15.60
N ASN A 48 -8.34 -0.31 14.49
CA ASN A 48 -9.39 -1.33 14.47
C ASN A 48 -8.82 -2.76 14.54
N ALA A 49 -7.55 -2.96 14.19
CA ALA A 49 -6.85 -4.24 14.30
C ALA A 49 -6.51 -4.64 15.75
N GLN A 50 -6.62 -3.71 16.70
CA GLN A 50 -6.40 -3.94 18.14
C GLN A 50 -5.08 -4.70 18.41
N ILE A 51 -3.98 -4.18 17.86
CA ILE A 51 -2.64 -4.71 18.09
C ILE A 51 -2.17 -4.20 19.45
N THR A 52 -1.80 -5.11 20.36
CA THR A 52 -1.45 -4.75 21.74
C THR A 52 0.04 -4.92 22.07
N GLN A 53 0.83 -5.39 21.11
CA GLN A 53 2.27 -5.63 21.25
C GLN A 53 3.07 -4.52 20.58
N GLY A 54 4.35 -4.39 20.98
CA GLY A 54 5.32 -3.49 20.34
C GLY A 54 4.84 -2.06 20.20
N ASP A 55 5.05 -1.46 19.03
CA ASP A 55 4.56 -0.11 18.70
C ASP A 55 3.09 -0.06 18.25
N GLN A 56 2.37 -1.18 18.38
CA GLN A 56 0.96 -1.33 18.03
C GLN A 56 0.64 -1.07 16.55
N SER A 57 1.63 -1.17 15.66
CA SER A 57 1.46 -1.01 14.21
C SER A 57 1.38 -2.34 13.46
N ARG A 58 1.04 -2.28 12.17
CA ARG A 58 1.03 -3.46 11.27
C ARG A 58 2.37 -4.20 11.20
N LYS A 59 3.48 -3.54 11.57
CA LYS A 59 4.80 -4.18 11.68
C LYS A 59 4.77 -5.39 12.61
N GLU A 60 4.03 -5.30 13.71
CA GLU A 60 3.97 -6.32 14.77
C GLU A 60 3.17 -7.57 14.33
N LEU A 61 2.38 -7.49 13.26
CA LEU A 61 1.69 -8.66 12.70
C LEU A 61 2.65 -9.59 11.95
N GLY A 62 3.73 -9.03 11.39
CA GLY A 62 4.63 -9.73 10.45
C GLY A 62 4.05 -9.80 9.03
N LEU A 63 4.74 -10.54 8.16
CA LEU A 63 4.34 -10.79 6.78
C LEU A 63 4.55 -12.28 6.44
N GLY A 64 4.04 -12.73 5.29
CA GLY A 64 4.23 -14.11 4.81
C GLY A 64 2.96 -14.72 4.24
N ILE A 65 3.11 -15.78 3.45
CA ILE A 65 2.00 -16.43 2.75
C ILE A 65 1.11 -17.20 3.73
N ASP A 66 1.70 -17.89 4.71
CA ASP A 66 0.93 -18.58 5.76
C ASP A 66 0.11 -17.61 6.62
N LEU A 67 0.67 -16.42 6.89
CA LEU A 67 -0.03 -15.36 7.62
C LEU A 67 -1.19 -14.78 6.81
N LEU A 68 -1.03 -14.61 5.50
CA LEU A 68 -2.12 -14.21 4.61
C LEU A 68 -3.22 -15.28 4.59
N SER A 69 -2.86 -16.57 4.44
CA SER A 69 -3.83 -17.68 4.47
C SER A 69 -4.62 -17.71 5.78
N THR A 70 -3.92 -17.61 6.92
CA THR A 70 -4.54 -17.59 8.25
C THR A 70 -5.50 -16.40 8.42
N SER A 71 -5.13 -15.21 7.92
CA SER A 71 -5.99 -14.03 8.02
C SER A 71 -7.20 -14.09 7.06
N MET A 72 -7.06 -14.73 5.89
CA MET A 72 -8.19 -15.02 4.99
C MET A 72 -9.20 -15.99 5.63
N GLU A 73 -8.73 -17.03 6.33
CA GLU A 73 -9.60 -17.98 7.04
C GLU A 73 -10.43 -17.31 8.15
N ALA A 74 -9.92 -16.22 8.73
CA ALA A 74 -10.63 -15.46 9.76
C ALA A 74 -11.83 -14.67 9.21
N VAL A 75 -11.88 -14.38 7.91
CA VAL A 75 -12.99 -13.67 7.26
C VAL A 75 -13.84 -14.58 6.36
N ASN A 76 -13.26 -15.65 5.82
CA ASN A 76 -13.94 -16.56 4.90
C ASN A 76 -14.99 -17.43 5.60
N LYS A 77 -16.26 -17.31 5.19
CA LYS A 77 -17.40 -18.02 5.80
C LYS A 77 -17.52 -17.83 7.32
N LYS A 78 -17.09 -16.67 7.82
CA LYS A 78 -17.20 -16.27 9.23
C LYS A 78 -18.16 -15.10 9.39
N ALA A 79 -18.76 -14.99 10.58
CA ALA A 79 -19.41 -13.74 10.96
C ALA A 79 -18.36 -12.63 11.06
N ARG A 80 -18.71 -11.42 10.61
CA ARG A 80 -17.77 -10.29 10.61
C ARG A 80 -17.33 -9.93 12.03
N VAL A 81 -16.01 -9.89 12.23
CA VAL A 81 -15.35 -9.33 13.41
C VAL A 81 -14.40 -8.24 12.94
N VAL A 82 -14.63 -6.99 13.36
CA VAL A 82 -13.86 -5.80 12.90
C VAL A 82 -12.36 -5.98 13.08
N LYS A 83 -11.95 -6.57 14.21
CA LYS A 83 -10.53 -6.86 14.51
C LYS A 83 -9.90 -7.77 13.48
N ASP A 84 -10.58 -8.85 13.11
CA ASP A 84 -10.04 -9.85 12.18
C ASP A 84 -10.07 -9.33 10.74
N GLU A 85 -11.11 -8.58 10.37
CA GLU A 85 -11.19 -7.84 9.10
C GLU A 85 -10.04 -6.83 8.95
N ALA A 86 -9.81 -5.99 9.94
CA ALA A 86 -8.75 -4.98 9.89
C ALA A 86 -7.36 -5.62 9.79
N ARG A 87 -7.10 -6.71 10.54
CA ARG A 87 -5.84 -7.47 10.44
C ARG A 87 -5.67 -8.09 9.05
N PHE A 88 -6.73 -8.68 8.50
CA PHE A 88 -6.73 -9.20 7.14
C PHE A 88 -6.41 -8.10 6.12
N LEU A 89 -7.06 -6.94 6.20
CA LEU A 89 -6.81 -5.82 5.29
C LEU A 89 -5.35 -5.35 5.34
N LEU A 90 -4.76 -5.19 6.54
CA LEU A 90 -3.35 -4.81 6.67
C LEU A 90 -2.43 -5.79 5.94
N ILE A 91 -2.60 -7.08 6.18
CA ILE A 91 -1.77 -8.13 5.57
C ILE A 91 -2.02 -8.18 4.06
N ALA A 92 -3.27 -8.15 3.61
CA ALA A 92 -3.64 -8.23 2.20
C ALA A 92 -3.07 -7.04 1.40
N ILE A 93 -3.17 -5.82 1.91
CA ILE A 93 -2.63 -4.62 1.27
C ILE A 93 -1.10 -4.72 1.17
N GLN A 94 -0.41 -5.11 2.25
CA GLN A 94 1.05 -5.24 2.23
C GLN A 94 1.54 -6.35 1.29
N MET A 95 0.86 -7.49 1.25
CA MET A 95 1.21 -8.64 0.42
C MET A 95 0.85 -8.48 -1.06
N THR A 96 0.10 -7.43 -1.42
CA THR A 96 -0.29 -7.15 -2.82
C THR A 96 0.21 -5.78 -3.29
N ALA A 97 -0.44 -4.70 -2.86
CA ALA A 97 -0.14 -3.34 -3.31
C ALA A 97 1.30 -2.92 -2.95
N GLU A 98 1.74 -3.16 -1.71
CA GLU A 98 3.10 -2.76 -1.30
C GLU A 98 4.18 -3.67 -1.90
N ALA A 99 3.93 -4.98 -1.99
CA ALA A 99 4.83 -5.91 -2.69
C ALA A 99 4.99 -5.57 -4.19
N ALA A 100 3.94 -5.06 -4.84
CA ALA A 100 4.03 -4.58 -6.23
C ALA A 100 4.82 -3.26 -6.34
N ARG A 101 4.66 -2.34 -5.37
CA ARG A 101 5.41 -1.06 -5.33
C ARG A 101 6.88 -1.27 -5.02
N PHE A 102 7.23 -2.22 -4.17
CA PHE A 102 8.58 -2.42 -3.64
C PHE A 102 9.06 -3.86 -3.81
N ARG A 103 10.01 -4.08 -4.73
CA ARG A 103 10.64 -5.41 -4.91
C ARG A 103 11.38 -5.86 -3.64
N TYR A 104 11.80 -4.92 -2.79
CA TYR A 104 12.34 -5.26 -1.47
C TYR A 104 11.36 -6.13 -0.65
N ILE A 105 10.09 -5.71 -0.57
CA ILE A 105 9.03 -6.44 0.17
C ILE A 105 8.74 -7.78 -0.53
N GLN A 106 8.61 -7.78 -1.86
CA GLN A 106 8.43 -9.01 -2.64
C GLN A 106 9.57 -10.02 -2.37
N ASN A 107 10.82 -9.58 -2.37
CA ASN A 107 11.98 -10.44 -2.16
C ASN A 107 12.04 -11.00 -0.74
N LEU A 108 11.61 -10.23 0.28
CA LEU A 108 11.46 -10.76 1.64
C LEU A 108 10.42 -11.89 1.70
N VAL A 109 9.29 -11.73 1.02
CA VAL A 109 8.26 -12.79 0.94
C VAL A 109 8.80 -14.03 0.24
N ILE A 110 9.44 -13.89 -0.93
CA ILE A 110 10.00 -15.02 -1.68
C ILE A 110 11.07 -15.74 -0.86
N LYS A 111 11.98 -14.99 -0.22
CA LYS A 111 13.06 -15.55 0.60
C LYS A 111 12.55 -16.41 1.76
N ASN A 112 11.42 -16.04 2.35
CA ASN A 112 10.86 -16.72 3.51
C ASN A 112 9.70 -17.67 3.16
N PHE A 113 9.42 -17.89 1.88
CA PHE A 113 8.24 -18.63 1.43
C PHE A 113 8.18 -20.06 2.01
N PRO A 114 7.00 -20.54 2.46
CA PRO A 114 5.72 -19.81 2.59
C PRO A 114 5.55 -19.13 3.97
N ASN A 115 6.51 -19.33 4.87
CA ASN A 115 6.41 -19.06 6.29
C ASN A 115 6.11 -17.60 6.64
N LYS A 116 5.46 -17.40 7.79
CA LYS A 116 5.42 -16.10 8.47
C LYS A 116 6.84 -15.68 8.89
N PHE A 117 7.14 -14.39 8.73
CA PHE A 117 8.36 -13.77 9.24
C PHE A 117 8.06 -12.40 9.89
N ASN A 118 8.98 -11.92 10.72
CA ASN A 118 8.86 -10.62 11.36
C ASN A 118 9.06 -9.50 10.32
N SER A 119 8.21 -8.48 10.36
CA SER A 119 8.42 -7.29 9.55
C SER A 119 9.56 -6.44 10.12
N GLU A 120 10.06 -5.51 9.30
CA GLU A 120 11.21 -4.67 9.61
C GLU A 120 10.83 -3.19 9.54
N ASN A 121 11.53 -2.34 10.30
CA ASN A 121 11.35 -0.87 10.20
C ASN A 121 11.55 -0.37 8.76
N LYS A 122 12.46 -1.01 7.99
CA LYS A 122 12.72 -0.66 6.59
C LYS A 122 11.50 -0.88 5.68
N VAL A 123 10.67 -1.90 5.96
CA VAL A 123 9.41 -2.13 5.23
C VAL A 123 8.47 -0.95 5.44
N ILE A 124 8.23 -0.58 6.70
CA ILE A 124 7.36 0.55 7.04
C ILE A 124 7.89 1.87 6.44
N GLN A 125 9.20 2.07 6.46
CA GLN A 125 9.84 3.25 5.86
C GLN A 125 9.65 3.32 4.34
N PHE A 126 9.68 2.20 3.61
CA PHE A 126 9.35 2.21 2.20
C PHE A 126 7.90 2.64 1.97
N GLU A 127 6.94 2.01 2.67
CA GLU A 127 5.51 2.26 2.51
C GLU A 127 5.16 3.75 2.70
N VAL A 128 5.61 4.37 3.81
CA VAL A 128 5.32 5.79 4.11
C VAL A 128 6.05 6.77 3.19
N ASN A 129 7.09 6.33 2.47
CA ASN A 129 7.86 7.17 1.56
C ASN A 129 7.58 6.91 0.08
N TRP A 130 6.60 6.08 -0.30
CA TRP A 130 6.30 5.77 -1.72
C TRP A 130 6.18 7.02 -2.59
N LYS A 131 5.41 8.02 -2.12
CA LYS A 131 5.23 9.32 -2.79
C LYS A 131 6.56 10.08 -2.89
N LYS A 132 7.30 10.20 -1.79
CA LYS A 132 8.58 10.95 -1.75
C LYS A 132 9.64 10.33 -2.65
N ILE A 133 9.76 9.00 -2.65
CA ILE A 133 10.66 8.26 -3.53
C ILE A 133 10.26 8.48 -5.00
N SER A 134 8.98 8.35 -5.32
CA SER A 134 8.47 8.58 -6.69
C SER A 134 8.77 10.02 -7.16
N THR A 135 8.55 11.02 -6.29
CA THR A 135 8.86 12.43 -6.60
C THR A 135 10.36 12.67 -6.78
N ALA A 136 11.20 12.09 -5.94
CA ALA A 136 12.66 12.22 -6.06
C ALA A 136 13.16 11.62 -7.39
N ILE A 137 12.65 10.44 -7.78
CA ILE A 137 13.04 9.80 -9.05
C ILE A 137 12.53 10.62 -10.24
N TYR A 138 11.30 11.13 -10.17
CA TYR A 138 10.69 11.88 -11.25
C TYR A 138 11.36 13.24 -11.50
N GLY A 139 11.71 13.97 -10.43
CA GLY A 139 12.17 15.36 -10.52
C GLY A 139 13.65 15.59 -10.29
N ASP A 140 14.37 14.64 -9.67
CA ASP A 140 15.74 14.87 -9.19
C ASP A 140 16.69 13.68 -9.44
N ALA A 141 16.38 12.83 -10.43
CA ALA A 141 17.26 11.76 -10.89
C ALA A 141 17.56 11.86 -12.39
N LYS A 142 18.81 11.62 -12.76
CA LYS A 142 19.26 11.55 -14.15
C LYS A 142 20.00 10.23 -14.39
N ASN A 143 19.56 9.47 -15.39
CA ASN A 143 20.15 8.18 -15.76
C ASN A 143 20.32 7.21 -14.56
N GLY A 144 19.32 7.18 -13.66
CA GLY A 144 19.33 6.30 -12.48
C GLY A 144 20.16 6.78 -11.30
N VAL A 145 20.70 8.01 -11.33
CA VAL A 145 21.46 8.63 -10.24
C VAL A 145 20.72 9.86 -9.74
N PHE A 146 20.51 10.00 -8.43
CA PHE A 146 19.98 11.23 -7.84
C PHE A 146 20.99 12.37 -7.96
N ASN A 147 20.52 13.62 -8.04
CA ASN A 147 21.41 14.80 -8.09
C ASN A 147 22.05 15.11 -6.72
N LYS A 148 21.42 14.66 -5.63
CA LYS A 148 21.92 14.71 -4.25
C LYS A 148 21.71 13.38 -3.54
N ASP A 149 22.31 13.22 -2.37
CA ASP A 149 22.01 12.08 -1.50
C ASP A 149 20.62 12.23 -0.91
N TYR A 150 19.85 11.15 -0.91
CA TYR A 150 18.55 11.05 -0.26
C TYR A 150 18.61 10.09 0.92
N ASP A 151 17.88 10.37 2.00
CA ASP A 151 17.66 9.41 3.09
C ASP A 151 16.15 9.30 3.35
N PHE A 152 15.63 8.08 3.28
CA PHE A 152 14.22 7.77 3.50
C PHE A 152 13.97 7.05 4.84
N GLY A 153 14.97 7.04 5.73
CA GLY A 153 14.93 6.43 7.06
C GLY A 153 15.80 5.17 7.21
N PHE A 154 16.33 4.64 6.10
CA PHE A 154 17.16 3.43 6.06
C PHE A 154 18.57 3.70 5.51
N GLY A 155 19.04 4.95 5.62
CA GLY A 155 20.36 5.38 5.21
C GLY A 155 20.38 6.10 3.87
N LYS A 156 21.54 6.69 3.58
CA LYS A 156 21.75 7.48 2.36
C LYS A 156 21.73 6.62 1.11
N VAL A 157 21.06 7.11 0.08
CA VAL A 157 20.95 6.51 -1.24
C VAL A 157 21.27 7.54 -2.31
N ARG A 158 22.16 7.16 -3.23
CA ARG A 158 22.52 7.95 -4.41
C ARG A 158 22.05 7.34 -5.72
N GLN A 159 21.95 6.02 -5.77
CA GLN A 159 21.54 5.26 -6.94
C GLN A 159 20.09 4.82 -6.81
N VAL A 160 19.26 5.09 -7.82
CA VAL A 160 17.84 4.71 -7.83
C VAL A 160 17.66 3.19 -7.71
N LYS A 161 18.58 2.41 -8.31
CA LYS A 161 18.52 0.93 -8.29
C LYS A 161 18.59 0.35 -6.89
N ASP A 162 19.23 1.03 -5.95
CA ASP A 162 19.42 0.53 -4.57
C ASP A 162 18.10 0.54 -3.78
N LEU A 163 17.10 1.31 -4.25
CA LEU A 163 15.76 1.34 -3.68
C LEU A 163 14.90 0.12 -4.06
N GLN A 164 15.28 -0.62 -5.11
CA GLN A 164 14.53 -1.80 -5.58
C GLN A 164 13.03 -1.54 -5.79
N MET A 165 12.70 -0.43 -6.46
CA MET A 165 11.31 -0.09 -6.80
C MET A 165 10.73 -1.11 -7.79
N GLY A 166 9.45 -1.45 -7.59
CA GLY A 166 8.65 -2.25 -8.53
C GLY A 166 7.66 -1.40 -9.32
N LEU A 167 7.06 -0.39 -8.67
CA LEU A 167 6.10 0.51 -9.30
C LEU A 167 6.19 1.92 -8.70
N LEU A 168 6.20 2.94 -9.56
CA LEU A 168 6.19 4.36 -9.18
C LEU A 168 4.78 4.95 -9.24
N MET A 169 4.51 5.93 -8.38
CA MET A 169 3.31 6.76 -8.48
C MET A 169 3.35 7.57 -9.77
N TYR A 170 2.22 7.67 -10.47
CA TYR A 170 2.11 8.56 -11.63
C TYR A 170 2.16 10.02 -11.19
N LEU A 171 3.12 10.79 -11.73
CA LEU A 171 3.33 12.21 -11.42
C LEU A 171 3.27 13.10 -12.66
N GLY A 172 2.71 12.58 -13.75
CA GLY A 172 2.74 13.22 -15.07
C GLY A 172 3.80 12.63 -16.00
N LYS A 173 3.86 13.17 -17.21
CA LYS A 173 4.92 12.82 -18.18
C LYS A 173 6.20 13.58 -17.81
N PRO A 174 7.38 12.93 -17.85
CA PRO A 174 8.65 13.61 -17.62
C PRO A 174 8.77 14.84 -18.52
N LYS A 175 9.09 16.00 -17.93
CA LYS A 175 9.32 17.22 -18.72
C LYS A 175 10.61 17.06 -19.52
N SER A 176 10.55 17.35 -20.81
CA SER A 176 11.77 17.42 -21.62
C SER A 176 12.64 18.61 -21.18
N SER A 177 13.95 18.54 -21.42
CA SER A 177 14.88 19.65 -21.15
C SER A 177 14.50 20.97 -21.81
N ASN A 178 13.65 20.93 -22.85
CA ASN A 178 13.20 22.11 -23.60
C ASN A 178 12.00 22.81 -22.93
N GLU A 179 11.20 22.11 -22.12
CA GLU A 179 10.05 22.69 -21.41
C GLU A 179 10.45 23.35 -20.08
N ALA A 180 11.56 22.94 -19.47
CA ALA A 180 12.06 23.54 -18.24
C ALA A 180 12.61 24.97 -18.45
N ASN A 181 13.02 25.30 -19.68
CA ASN A 181 13.61 26.59 -20.01
C ASN A 181 12.59 27.63 -20.50
N SER A 182 11.35 27.27 -20.85
CA SER A 182 10.37 28.24 -21.38
C SER A 182 9.77 29.15 -20.30
N THR A 183 9.77 28.73 -19.03
CA THR A 183 9.29 29.55 -17.91
C THR A 183 10.33 30.55 -17.38
N ALA A 184 11.60 30.45 -17.78
CA ALA A 184 12.66 31.35 -17.33
C ALA A 184 12.76 32.65 -18.16
N TYR A 185 12.12 32.72 -19.33
CA TYR A 185 12.21 33.87 -20.23
C TYR A 185 10.93 34.73 -20.29
N ALA A 186 9.89 34.41 -19.52
CA ALA A 186 8.61 35.13 -19.56
C ALA A 186 8.51 36.31 -18.56
N THR A 187 9.59 36.71 -17.87
CA THR A 187 9.53 37.76 -16.83
C THR A 187 10.46 38.95 -17.08
N THR A 188 10.77 39.26 -18.34
CA THR A 188 11.42 40.55 -18.65
C THR A 188 11.05 41.04 -20.04
N VAL A 189 9.89 41.69 -20.18
CA VAL A 189 9.68 42.74 -21.19
C VAL A 189 8.75 43.81 -20.60
N LEU A 190 9.36 44.98 -20.36
CA LEU A 190 8.87 46.35 -20.16
C LEU A 190 7.47 46.59 -19.57
#